data_AF-A0A0A7BY77-F1
#
_entry.id   AF-A0A0A7BY77-F1
#
_cell.length_a   1.000
_cell.length_b   1.000
_cell.length_c   1.000
_cell.angle_alpha   90.00
_cell.angle_beta   90.00
_cell.angle_gamma   90.00
#
_symmetry.space_group_name_H-M   'P 1'
#
loop_
_entity.id
_entity.type
_entity.pdbx_description
1 polymer ?
#
loop_
_entity_poly.entity_id
_entity_poly.type
_entity_poly.pdbx_seq_one_letter_code
_entity_poly.pdbx_strand_id
1 'polypeptide(L)'
;VPPEEAGAAVAAESSTGTWTTVWTDGLTSLDRYKGRCYHIEPVPGEENQYIAYVAYPLDLFEEGSVTNMFTSIVGNVFGFKALRALRLEDLRIPPAYTKTFQGPPHGIQVER
;
A
#
# COMPACT_ATOMS: atom_id res chain seq x y z
N VAL A 1 -7.45 4.08 -18.35
CA VAL A 1 -6.77 2.85 -17.89
C VAL A 1 -7.83 1.96 -17.25
N PRO A 2 -7.90 0.67 -17.61
CA PRO A 2 -8.81 -0.28 -16.94
C PRO A 2 -8.61 -0.28 -15.42
N PRO A 3 -9.66 -0.48 -14.61
CA PRO A 3 -9.56 -0.47 -13.15
C PRO A 3 -8.54 -1.49 -12.63
N GLU A 4 -8.47 -2.67 -13.24
CA GLU A 4 -7.55 -3.75 -12.89
C GLU A 4 -6.09 -3.34 -13.11
N GLU A 5 -5.81 -2.69 -14.23
CA GLU A 5 -4.48 -2.18 -14.56
C GLU A 5 -4.10 -1.01 -13.63
N ALA A 6 -5.05 -0.13 -13.32
CA ALA A 6 -4.83 0.96 -12.35
C ALA A 6 -4.49 0.41 -10.95
N GLY A 7 -5.25 -0.57 -10.47
CA GLY A 7 -4.98 -1.23 -9.18
C GLY A 7 -3.65 -1.99 -9.16
N ALA A 8 -3.32 -2.69 -10.25
CA ALA A 8 -2.05 -3.38 -10.40
C ALA A 8 -0.85 -2.40 -10.43
N ALA A 9 -0.98 -1.27 -11.13
CA ALA A 9 0.05 -0.23 -11.18
C ALA A 9 0.31 0.38 -9.80
N VAL A 10 -0.76 0.70 -9.05
CA VAL A 10 -0.64 1.18 -7.66
C VAL A 10 0.08 0.13 -6.80
N ALA A 11 -0.32 -1.14 -6.86
CA ALA A 11 0.29 -2.21 -6.08
C ALA A 11 1.78 -2.43 -6.43
N ALA A 12 2.13 -2.38 -7.71
CA ALA A 12 3.50 -2.54 -8.18
C ALA A 12 4.41 -1.41 -7.67
N GLU A 13 4.04 -0.16 -7.92
CA GLU A 13 4.88 1.03 -7.69
C GLU A 13 4.89 1.50 -6.23
N SER A 14 4.05 0.90 -5.38
CA SER A 14 4.11 1.02 -3.92
C SER A 14 4.77 -0.17 -3.22
N SER A 15 5.33 -1.13 -3.98
CA SER A 15 6.06 -2.28 -3.43
C SER A 15 7.41 -2.49 -4.11
N THR A 16 7.45 -3.18 -5.25
CA THR A 16 8.71 -3.63 -5.87
C THR A 16 8.80 -3.39 -7.38
N GLY A 17 7.71 -2.96 -8.03
CA GLY A 17 7.64 -2.84 -9.48
C GLY A 17 8.07 -1.47 -10.01
N THR A 18 8.41 -1.43 -11.30
CA THR A 18 8.65 -0.21 -12.08
C THR A 18 8.06 -0.37 -13.49
N TRP A 19 8.17 0.66 -14.33
CA TRP A 19 7.54 0.75 -15.66
C TRP A 19 8.05 -0.25 -16.72
N THR A 20 9.16 -0.94 -16.47
CA THR A 20 9.72 -1.96 -17.35
C THR A 20 10.23 -3.14 -16.56
N THR A 21 10.27 -4.32 -17.17
CA THR A 21 10.80 -5.53 -16.55
C THR A 21 12.29 -5.37 -16.25
N VAL A 22 12.70 -5.75 -15.05
CA VAL A 22 14.10 -5.73 -14.64
C VAL A 22 14.58 -7.14 -14.33
N TRP A 23 15.74 -7.52 -14.88
CA TRP A 23 16.28 -8.88 -14.70
C TRP A 23 16.62 -9.18 -13.23
N THR A 24 16.86 -8.13 -12.43
CA THR A 24 17.16 -8.23 -11.00
C THR A 24 16.01 -8.81 -10.18
N ASP A 25 14.79 -8.82 -10.72
CA ASP A 25 13.66 -9.53 -10.12
C ASP A 25 13.96 -11.01 -9.91
N GLY A 26 14.80 -11.62 -10.77
CA GLY A 26 15.23 -13.01 -10.65
C GLY A 26 16.23 -13.27 -9.51
N LEU A 27 16.76 -12.22 -8.86
CA LEU A 27 17.66 -12.35 -7.71
C LEU A 27 16.92 -12.47 -6.37
N THR A 28 15.61 -12.20 -6.38
CA THR A 28 14.75 -12.19 -5.19
C THR A 28 13.46 -12.95 -5.46
N SER A 29 12.69 -13.25 -4.42
CA SER A 29 11.38 -13.86 -4.56
C SER A 29 10.33 -12.77 -4.72
N LEU A 30 9.99 -12.42 -5.96
CA LEU A 30 8.86 -11.51 -6.24
C LEU A 30 7.56 -11.99 -5.60
N ASP A 31 7.34 -13.31 -5.53
CA ASP A 31 6.14 -13.84 -4.89
C ASP A 31 6.08 -13.51 -3.41
N ARG A 32 7.22 -13.39 -2.73
CA ARG A 32 7.26 -12.99 -1.32
C ARG A 32 7.04 -11.48 -1.15
N TYR A 33 7.63 -10.65 -2.01
CA TYR A 33 7.73 -9.21 -1.76
C TYR A 33 6.75 -8.34 -2.54
N LYS A 34 6.12 -8.85 -3.62
CA LYS A 34 5.20 -8.04 -4.41
C LYS A 34 3.93 -7.68 -3.63
N GLY A 35 3.57 -6.39 -3.66
CA GLY A 35 2.24 -5.94 -3.30
C GLY A 35 1.21 -6.47 -4.31
N ARG A 36 -0.01 -6.77 -3.86
CA ARG A 36 -1.04 -7.38 -4.71
C ARG A 36 -2.37 -6.68 -4.55
N CYS A 37 -2.89 -6.14 -5.65
CA CYS A 37 -4.30 -5.77 -5.73
C CYS A 37 -5.11 -7.06 -5.86
N TYR A 38 -5.93 -7.38 -4.85
CA TYR A 38 -6.67 -8.66 -4.79
C TYR A 38 -8.17 -8.50 -4.97
N HIS A 39 -8.69 -7.29 -4.83
CA HIS A 39 -10.10 -6.99 -4.98
C HIS A 39 -10.29 -5.57 -5.49
N ILE A 40 -11.25 -5.38 -6.40
CA ILE A 40 -11.63 -4.07 -6.93
C ILE A 40 -13.15 -4.04 -6.99
N GLU A 41 -13.75 -2.98 -6.47
CA GLU A 41 -15.18 -2.75 -6.55
C GLU A 41 -15.49 -1.33 -7.01
N PRO A 42 -16.57 -1.12 -7.79
CA PRO A 42 -17.00 0.22 -8.17
C PRO A 42 -17.59 0.97 -6.97
N VAL A 43 -17.38 2.28 -6.93
CA VAL A 43 -17.99 3.15 -5.90
C VAL A 43 -19.47 3.40 -6.26
N PRO A 44 -20.43 3.10 -5.37
CA PRO A 44 -21.84 3.34 -5.65
C PRO A 44 -22.12 4.82 -5.93
N GLY A 45 -22.79 5.11 -7.04
CA GLY A 45 -23.16 6.47 -7.44
C GLY A 45 -22.10 7.22 -8.26
N GLU A 46 -20.93 6.61 -8.51
CA GLU A 46 -19.85 7.21 -9.27
C GLU A 46 -19.51 6.34 -10.50
N GLU A 47 -19.40 6.96 -11.69
CA GLU A 47 -19.24 6.20 -12.95
C GLU A 47 -17.80 5.74 -13.21
N ASN A 48 -16.81 6.41 -12.62
CA ASN A 48 -15.39 6.19 -12.90
C ASN A 48 -14.53 6.19 -11.62
N GLN A 49 -15.11 5.74 -10.50
CA GLN A 49 -14.40 5.57 -9.24
C GLN A 49 -14.50 4.15 -8.74
N TYR A 50 -13.40 3.68 -8.14
CA TYR A 50 -13.24 2.30 -7.70
C TYR A 50 -12.49 2.28 -6.37
N ILE A 51 -12.82 1.32 -5.53
CA ILE A 51 -12.02 0.96 -4.36
C ILE A 51 -11.15 -0.23 -4.72
N ALA A 52 -9.84 -0.03 -4.71
CA ALA A 52 -8.85 -1.07 -4.94
C ALA A 52 -8.25 -1.51 -3.60
N TYR A 53 -8.30 -2.80 -3.31
CA TYR A 53 -7.76 -3.38 -2.10
C TYR A 53 -6.38 -3.99 -2.38
N VAL A 54 -5.36 -3.44 -1.74
CA VAL A 54 -3.96 -3.85 -1.93
C VAL A 54 -3.44 -4.51 -0.66
N ALA A 55 -2.81 -5.68 -0.80
CA ALA A 55 -2.13 -6.38 0.28
C ALA A 55 -0.61 -6.23 0.14
N TYR A 56 0.04 -5.88 1.24
CA TYR A 56 1.50 -5.73 1.34
C TYR A 56 2.08 -6.76 2.32
N PRO A 57 3.15 -7.47 1.95
CA PRO A 57 3.90 -8.30 2.87
C PRO A 57 4.49 -7.49 4.03
N LEU A 58 4.46 -8.04 5.26
CA LEU A 58 4.97 -7.37 6.46
C LEU A 58 6.46 -7.01 6.34
N ASP A 59 7.24 -7.91 5.72
CA ASP A 59 8.70 -7.77 5.55
C ASP A 59 9.12 -6.55 4.71
N LEU A 60 8.19 -5.87 4.04
CA LEU A 60 8.47 -4.62 3.33
C LEU A 60 8.67 -3.43 4.26
N PHE A 61 8.15 -3.52 5.49
CA PHE A 61 8.05 -2.39 6.39
C PHE A 61 9.08 -2.47 7.51
N GLU A 62 9.77 -1.35 7.72
CA GLU A 62 10.67 -1.17 8.85
C GLU A 62 9.88 -1.08 10.16
N GLU A 63 10.33 -1.84 11.16
CA GLU A 63 9.75 -1.88 12.50
C GLU A 63 9.78 -0.50 13.17
N GLY A 64 8.66 -0.08 13.77
CA GLY A 64 8.58 1.20 14.49
C GLY A 64 8.60 2.46 13.60
N SER A 65 8.56 2.32 12.27
CA SER A 65 8.75 3.44 11.33
C SER A 65 7.49 3.77 10.53
N VAL A 66 6.67 4.69 11.04
CA VAL A 66 5.50 5.24 10.30
C VAL A 66 5.96 5.91 8.99
N THR A 67 7.14 6.53 9.02
CA THR A 67 7.76 7.18 7.85
C THR A 67 8.02 6.18 6.74
N ASN A 68 8.61 5.03 7.04
CA ASN A 68 8.87 3.98 6.06
C ASN A 68 7.55 3.46 5.45
N MET A 69 6.55 3.17 6.30
CA MET A 69 5.24 2.71 5.84
C MET A 69 4.59 3.69 4.85
N PHE A 70 4.54 4.99 5.17
CA PHE A 70 3.97 5.97 4.25
C PHE A 70 4.83 6.21 3.00
N THR A 71 6.15 6.13 3.12
CA THR A 71 7.03 6.25 1.95
C THR A 71 6.70 5.19 0.90
N SER A 72 6.42 3.96 1.32
CA SER A 72 6.01 2.89 0.42
C SER A 72 4.59 3.09 -0.11
N ILE A 73 3.60 3.28 0.77
CA ILE A 73 2.17 3.24 0.38
C ILE A 73 1.74 4.48 -0.41
N VAL A 74 2.19 5.67 -0.01
CA VAL A 74 1.72 6.94 -0.58
C VAL A 74 2.81 7.73 -1.30
N GLY A 75 4.04 7.20 -1.39
CA GLY A 75 5.20 7.93 -1.92
C GLY A 75 5.01 8.46 -3.34
N ASN A 76 4.91 7.55 -4.32
CA ASN A 76 4.91 7.93 -5.74
C ASN A 76 3.55 7.77 -6.43
N VAL A 77 2.70 6.86 -5.93
CA VAL A 77 1.49 6.40 -6.64
C VAL A 77 0.43 7.48 -6.84
N PHE A 78 0.43 8.54 -6.03
CA PHE A 78 -0.51 9.67 -6.16
C PHE A 78 -0.18 10.58 -7.36
N GLY A 79 1.05 10.53 -7.88
CA GLY A 79 1.50 11.33 -9.02
C GLY A 79 1.38 10.61 -10.37
N PHE A 80 0.78 9.42 -10.41
CA PHE A 80 0.69 8.61 -11.62
C PHE A 80 -0.15 9.29 -12.70
N LYS A 81 0.46 9.56 -13.87
CA LYS A 81 -0.23 10.15 -15.04
C LYS A 81 -1.40 9.31 -15.55
N ALA A 82 -1.39 8.01 -15.25
CA ALA A 82 -2.46 7.07 -15.57
C ALA A 82 -3.72 7.26 -14.70
N LEU A 83 -3.61 7.95 -13.56
CA LEU A 83 -4.68 8.16 -12.61
C LEU A 83 -5.09 9.63 -12.61
N ARG A 84 -6.41 9.90 -12.59
CA ARG A 84 -6.93 11.27 -12.46
C ARG A 84 -6.87 11.77 -11.02
N ALA A 85 -7.16 10.87 -10.08
CA ALA A 85 -7.13 11.11 -8.64
C ALA A 85 -6.91 9.77 -7.93
N LEU A 86 -6.27 9.82 -6.77
CA LEU A 86 -6.11 8.69 -5.87
C LEU A 86 -6.32 9.17 -4.45
N ARG A 87 -6.98 8.36 -3.61
CA ARG A 87 -7.16 8.63 -2.19
C ARG A 87 -6.93 7.33 -1.42
N LEU A 88 -6.14 7.43 -0.36
CA LEU A 88 -6.01 6.37 0.63
C LEU A 88 -7.14 6.53 1.64
N GLU A 89 -8.09 5.60 1.66
CA GLU A 89 -9.26 5.65 2.55
C GLU A 89 -8.98 5.01 3.92
N ASP A 90 -8.36 3.83 3.95
CA ASP A 90 -8.10 3.09 5.19
C ASP A 90 -6.86 2.20 5.07
N LEU A 91 -6.28 1.84 6.21
CA LEU A 91 -5.17 0.91 6.35
C LEU A 91 -5.45 -0.10 7.46
N ARG A 92 -5.49 -1.38 7.11
CA ARG A 92 -5.49 -2.46 8.09
C ARG A 92 -4.06 -2.74 8.57
N ILE A 93 -3.72 -2.30 9.77
CA ILE A 93 -2.41 -2.57 10.37
C ILE A 93 -2.42 -3.88 11.18
N PRO A 94 -1.58 -4.88 10.85
CA PRO A 94 -1.58 -6.16 11.56
C PRO A 94 -0.94 -6.05 12.96
N PRO A 95 -1.39 -6.86 13.95
CA PRO A 95 -0.83 -6.84 15.31
C PRO A 95 0.68 -7.07 15.39
N ALA A 96 1.23 -7.84 14.45
CA ALA A 96 2.67 -8.07 14.36
C ALA A 96 3.45 -6.78 14.10
N TYR A 97 2.90 -5.87 13.28
CA TYR A 97 3.52 -4.57 13.01
C TYR A 97 3.25 -3.58 14.13
N THR A 98 2.00 -3.48 14.63
CA THR A 98 1.65 -2.51 15.68
C THR A 98 2.48 -2.70 16.96
N LYS A 99 2.86 -3.94 17.29
CA LYS A 99 3.68 -4.25 18.47
C LYS A 99 5.12 -3.72 18.39
N THR A 100 5.58 -3.30 17.22
CA THR A 100 6.90 -2.69 17.04
C THR A 100 6.92 -1.21 17.42
N PHE A 101 5.75 -0.61 17.67
CA PHE A 101 5.59 0.78 18.04
C PHE A 101 5.34 0.93 19.54
N GLN A 102 5.85 2.02 20.13
CA GLN A 102 5.52 2.38 21.50
C GLN A 102 4.04 2.75 21.65
N GLY A 103 3.47 3.45 20.66
CA GLY A 103 2.13 4.03 20.77
C GLY A 103 2.10 5.25 21.72
N PRO A 104 0.92 5.62 22.26
CA PRO A 104 0.78 6.75 23.17
C PRO A 104 1.59 6.57 24.46
N PRO A 105 2.34 7.59 24.93
CA PRO A 105 3.18 7.46 26.12
C PRO A 105 2.38 7.26 27.42
N HIS A 106 1.21 7.88 27.52
CA HIS A 106 0.28 7.72 28.64
C HIS A 106 -1.12 7.60 28.02
N GLY A 107 -1.72 6.40 28.08
CA GLY A 107 -3.04 6.15 27.51
C GLY A 107 -4.15 6.87 28.28
N ILE A 108 -5.38 6.86 27.74
CA ILE A 108 -6.53 7.57 28.32
C ILE A 108 -6.78 7.18 29.80
N GLN A 109 -6.52 5.93 30.20
CA GLN A 109 -6.68 5.52 31.60
C GLN A 109 -5.61 6.07 32.55
N VAL A 110 -4.44 6.44 32.04
CA VAL A 110 -3.32 6.99 32.84
C VAL A 110 -3.42 8.52 32.91
N GLU A 111 -4.02 9.13 31.88
CA GLU A 111 -4.29 10.58 31.85
C GLU A 111 -5.44 10.99 32.77
N ARG A 112 -6.41 10.10 33.01
CA ARG A 112 -7.58 10.32 33.89
C ARG A 112 -7.28 10.05 35.35
#